data_AF-A0A7W4H7L4-F1
#
_entry.id   AF-A0A7W4H7L4-F1
#
_cell.length_a   1.000
_cell.length_b   1.000
_cell.length_c   1.000
_cell.angle_alpha   90.00
_cell.angle_beta   90.00
_cell.angle_gamma   90.00
#
_symmetry.space_group_name_H-M   'P 1'
#
loop_
_entity.id
_entity.type
_entity.pdbx_description
1 polymer ?
#
loop_
_entity_poly.entity_id
_entity_poly.type
_entity_poly.pdbx_seq_one_letter_code
_entity_poly.pdbx_strand_id
1 'polypeptide(L)'
;MLRQSKQPKKKPKYQSTIKRTLHYFLKANWKYKWYAIALLIVTPIVIFVRQILSPLVIANVIGILSSAGPEDFINNGNIFQIPLVQKILPQGIFLFLCQLVGSAIFGNLRVYL
;
A
#
# COMPACT_ATOMS: atom_id res chain seq x y z
N MET A 1 11.99 -38.39 65.05
CA MET A 1 11.46 -38.41 63.67
C MET A 1 11.53 -37.00 63.08
N LEU A 2 12.51 -36.74 62.22
CA LEU A 2 12.71 -35.41 61.59
C LEU A 2 11.70 -35.23 60.44
N ARG A 3 10.82 -34.23 60.54
CA ARG A 3 9.87 -33.85 59.48
C ARG A 3 10.66 -33.29 58.29
N GLN A 4 10.68 -34.01 57.18
CA GLN A 4 11.19 -33.48 55.91
C GLN A 4 10.28 -32.33 55.44
N SER A 5 10.86 -31.13 55.38
CA SER A 5 10.29 -29.96 54.71
C SER A 5 10.04 -30.30 53.23
N LYS A 6 8.77 -30.38 52.83
CA LYS A 6 8.38 -30.46 51.41
C LYS A 6 8.79 -29.15 50.74
N GLN A 7 9.85 -29.16 49.94
CA GLN A 7 10.20 -28.00 49.14
C GLN A 7 9.04 -27.60 48.22
N PRO A 8 8.76 -26.29 48.06
CA PRO A 8 7.70 -25.82 47.19
C PRO A 8 8.02 -26.21 45.73
N LYS A 9 7.13 -26.99 45.12
CA LYS A 9 7.20 -27.29 43.67
C LYS A 9 7.28 -25.97 42.92
N LYS A 10 8.39 -25.74 42.18
CA LYS A 10 8.53 -24.58 41.28
C LYS A 10 7.30 -24.51 40.37
N LYS A 11 6.48 -23.46 40.51
CA LYS A 11 5.37 -23.20 39.59
C LYS A 11 5.96 -23.13 38.17
N PRO A 12 5.34 -23.77 37.16
CA PRO A 12 5.83 -23.66 35.80
C PRO A 12 5.90 -22.17 35.46
N LYS A 13 7.06 -21.72 35.00
CA LYS A 13 7.32 -20.33 34.60
C LYS A 13 6.25 -20.01 33.56
N TYR A 14 5.20 -19.29 33.96
CA TYR A 14 4.13 -18.86 33.06
C TYR A 14 4.84 -18.12 31.92
N GLN A 15 5.04 -18.79 30.78
CA GLN A 15 5.34 -18.07 29.56
C GLN A 15 4.17 -17.10 29.42
N SER A 16 4.47 -15.81 29.53
CA SER A 16 3.50 -14.71 29.59
C SER A 16 2.28 -15.05 28.75
N THR A 17 1.08 -14.90 29.29
CA THR A 17 -0.19 -15.14 28.57
C THR A 17 -0.15 -14.53 27.16
N ILE A 18 0.53 -13.39 27.01
CA ILE A 18 0.83 -12.72 25.74
C ILE A 18 1.55 -13.64 24.74
N LYS A 19 2.60 -14.38 25.14
CA LYS A 19 3.28 -15.35 24.26
C LYS A 19 2.36 -16.48 23.82
N ARG A 20 1.50 -16.98 24.72
CA ARG A 20 0.54 -18.05 24.37
C ARG A 20 -0.51 -17.53 23.40
N THR A 21 -1.07 -16.36 23.67
CA THR A 21 -2.05 -15.70 22.78
C THR A 21 -1.44 -15.38 21.43
N LEU A 22 -0.22 -14.82 21.40
CA LEU A 22 0.49 -14.51 20.15
C LEU A 22 0.81 -15.79 19.36
N HIS A 23 1.17 -16.88 20.04
CA HIS A 23 1.40 -18.18 19.41
C HIS A 23 0.12 -18.73 18.76
N TYR A 24 -1.03 -18.70 19.46
CA TYR A 24 -2.30 -19.13 18.87
C TYR A 24 -2.73 -18.21 17.73
N PHE A 25 -2.53 -16.89 17.85
CA PHE A 25 -2.83 -15.93 16.80
C PHE A 25 -1.98 -16.17 15.55
N LEU A 26 -0.67 -16.40 15.70
CA LEU A 26 0.25 -16.74 14.61
C LEU A 26 -0.06 -18.11 13.99
N LYS A 27 -0.52 -19.08 14.80
CA LYS A 27 -0.89 -20.43 14.33
C LYS A 27 -2.19 -20.38 13.52
N ALA A 28 -3.19 -19.63 13.99
CA ALA A 28 -4.46 -19.43 13.28
C ALA A 28 -4.25 -18.62 11.98
N ASN A 29 -3.43 -17.58 12.03
CA ASN A 29 -3.11 -16.74 10.88
C ASN A 29 -1.95 -17.29 10.02
N TRP A 30 -1.45 -18.51 10.31
CA TRP A 30 -0.36 -19.12 9.54
C TRP A 30 -0.75 -19.28 8.06
N LYS A 31 -2.03 -19.52 7.80
CA LYS A 31 -2.61 -19.62 6.45
C LYS A 31 -2.50 -18.30 5.65
N TYR A 32 -2.44 -17.15 6.34
CA TYR A 32 -2.43 -15.81 5.73
C TYR A 32 -1.07 -15.11 5.81
N LYS A 33 0.00 -15.83 6.18
CA LYS A 33 1.34 -15.25 6.31
C LYS A 33 1.84 -14.56 5.05
N TRP A 34 1.62 -15.19 3.91
CA TRP A 34 1.98 -14.62 2.61
C TRP A 34 1.16 -13.37 2.29
N TYR A 35 -0.12 -13.33 2.68
CA TYR A 35 -0.95 -12.13 2.57
C TYR A 35 -0.47 -11.02 3.49
N ALA A 36 -0.07 -11.32 4.73
CA ALA A 36 0.47 -10.33 5.66
C ALA A 36 1.82 -9.76 5.19
N ILE A 37 2.71 -10.59 4.64
CA ILE A 37 3.98 -10.15 4.04
C ILE A 37 3.71 -9.31 2.78
N ALA A 38 2.81 -9.77 1.91
CA ALA A 38 2.37 -9.00 0.75
C ALA A 38 1.80 -7.65 1.18
N LEU A 39 0.99 -7.60 2.24
CA LEU A 39 0.48 -6.36 2.84
C LEU A 39 1.62 -5.42 3.22
N LEU A 40 2.60 -5.95 3.97
CA LEU A 40 3.72 -5.18 4.50
C LEU A 40 4.58 -4.57 3.41
N ILE A 41 4.72 -5.24 2.27
CA ILE A 41 5.51 -4.77 1.13
C ILE A 41 4.67 -3.88 0.19
N VAL A 42 3.43 -4.29 -0.12
CA VAL A 42 2.56 -3.57 -1.06
C VAL A 42 2.08 -2.25 -0.47
N THR A 43 1.80 -2.19 0.82
CA THR A 43 1.33 -0.96 1.49
C THR A 43 2.27 0.24 1.30
N PRO A 44 3.57 0.17 1.64
CA PRO A 44 4.48 1.30 1.45
C PRO A 44 4.68 1.63 -0.04
N ILE A 45 4.65 0.64 -0.94
CA ILE A 45 4.73 0.88 -2.39
C ILE A 45 3.52 1.68 -2.86
N VAL A 46 2.31 1.29 -2.47
CA VAL A 46 1.09 2.00 -2.87
C VAL A 46 1.07 3.41 -2.28
N ILE A 47 1.53 3.58 -1.03
CA ILE A 47 1.68 4.90 -0.41
C ILE A 47 2.69 5.74 -1.21
N PHE A 48 3.84 5.20 -1.59
CA PHE A 48 4.84 5.88 -2.41
C PHE A 48 4.28 6.33 -3.76
N VAL A 49 3.57 5.44 -4.46
CA VAL A 49 2.97 5.75 -5.77
C VAL A 49 1.93 6.88 -5.66
N ARG A 50 1.10 6.86 -4.61
CA ARG A 50 0.07 7.90 -4.41
C ARG A 50 0.64 9.22 -3.89
N GLN A 51 1.58 9.18 -2.96
CA GLN A 51 2.03 10.38 -2.24
C GLN A 51 3.24 11.06 -2.90
N ILE A 52 4.02 10.34 -3.72
CA ILE A 52 5.25 10.90 -4.32
C ILE A 52 5.14 10.93 -5.84
N LEU A 53 4.81 9.80 -6.47
CA LEU A 53 4.69 9.73 -7.93
C LEU A 53 3.51 10.55 -8.47
N SER A 54 2.34 10.51 -7.82
CA SER A 54 1.18 11.27 -8.31
C SER A 54 1.42 12.78 -8.30
N PRO A 55 1.92 13.41 -7.22
CA PRO A 55 2.27 14.84 -7.24
C PRO A 55 3.35 15.19 -8.27
N LEU A 56 4.33 14.30 -8.47
CA LEU A 56 5.39 14.52 -9.46
C LEU A 56 4.83 14.57 -10.89
N VAL A 57 3.92 13.65 -11.23
CA VAL A 57 3.26 13.65 -12.55
C VAL A 57 2.38 14.87 -12.71
N ILE A 58 1.65 15.29 -11.66
CA ILE A 58 0.86 16.53 -11.69
C ILE A 58 1.75 17.75 -11.92
N ALA A 59 2.91 17.83 -11.25
CA ALA A 59 3.87 18.91 -11.46
C ALA A 59 4.37 18.93 -12.92
N ASN A 60 4.60 17.77 -13.53
CA ASN A 60 4.98 17.66 -14.93
C ASN A 60 3.85 18.11 -15.88
N VAL A 61 2.60 17.72 -15.61
CA VAL A 61 1.42 18.20 -16.37
C VAL A 61 1.33 19.72 -16.30
N ILE A 62 1.46 20.30 -15.10
CA ILE A 62 1.45 21.76 -14.90
C ILE A 62 2.60 22.42 -15.64
N GLY A 63 3.80 21.82 -15.61
CA GLY A 63 4.96 22.30 -16.36
C GLY A 63 4.71 22.34 -17.87
N ILE A 64 4.17 21.25 -18.44
CA ILE A 64 3.81 21.16 -19.86
C ILE A 64 2.73 22.19 -20.23
N LEU A 65 1.72 22.37 -19.37
CA LEU A 65 0.68 23.39 -19.58
C LEU A 65 1.24 24.81 -19.49
N SER A 66 2.16 25.05 -18.56
CA SER A 66 2.80 26.36 -18.36
C SER A 66 3.79 26.72 -19.45
N SER A 67 4.41 25.73 -20.11
CA SER A 67 5.34 25.93 -21.22
C SER A 67 4.67 25.84 -22.60
N ALA A 68 3.36 25.58 -22.66
CA ALA A 68 2.66 25.38 -23.92
C ALA A 68 2.57 26.69 -24.71
N GLY A 69 3.12 26.69 -25.92
CA GLY A 69 3.01 27.80 -26.87
C GLY A 69 1.71 27.73 -27.68
N PRO A 70 1.30 28.81 -28.36
CA PRO A 70 0.11 28.84 -29.22
C PRO A 70 0.06 27.68 -30.24
N GLU A 71 1.22 27.28 -30.76
CA GLU A 71 1.43 26.17 -31.70
C GLU A 71 1.06 24.78 -31.13
N ASP A 72 1.14 24.58 -29.82
CA ASP A 72 0.75 23.31 -29.17
C ASP A 72 -0.78 23.15 -29.09
N PHE A 73 -1.55 24.23 -29.34
CA PHE A 73 -3.01 24.25 -29.35
C PHE A 73 -3.61 24.20 -30.76
N ILE A 74 -2.81 24.42 -31.81
CA ILE A 74 -3.29 24.56 -33.18
C ILE A 74 -3.27 23.20 -33.89
N ASN A 75 -4.45 22.64 -34.16
CA ASN A 75 -4.62 21.53 -35.10
C ASN A 75 -5.99 21.61 -35.82
N ASN A 76 -6.00 21.22 -37.10
CA ASN A 76 -7.03 21.48 -38.11
C ASN A 76 -8.24 20.52 -38.11
N GLY A 77 -8.57 19.82 -37.01
CA GLY A 77 -9.83 19.07 -37.02
C GLY A 77 -10.16 18.15 -35.85
N ASN A 78 -9.19 17.68 -35.03
CA ASN A 78 -9.49 16.75 -33.93
C ASN A 78 -8.75 17.09 -32.63
N ILE A 79 -9.48 17.11 -31.52
CA ILE A 79 -9.00 17.38 -30.15
C ILE A 79 -7.95 16.37 -29.66
N PHE A 80 -8.01 15.12 -30.10
CA PHE A 80 -7.01 14.08 -29.75
C PHE A 80 -5.69 14.21 -30.52
N GLN A 81 -5.64 15.04 -31.56
CA GLN A 81 -4.44 15.31 -32.35
C GLN A 81 -3.74 16.60 -31.92
N ILE A 82 -4.30 17.31 -30.95
CA ILE A 82 -3.65 18.47 -30.34
C ILE A 82 -2.38 17.95 -29.64
N PRO A 83 -1.18 18.46 -29.99
CA PRO A 83 0.10 18.01 -29.41
C PRO A 83 0.10 18.04 -27.87
N LEU A 84 -0.55 19.06 -27.28
CA LEU A 84 -0.70 19.17 -25.84
C LEU A 84 -1.53 18.05 -25.21
N VAL A 85 -2.65 17.68 -25.84
CA VAL A 85 -3.53 16.60 -25.36
C VAL A 85 -2.80 15.27 -25.42
N GLN A 86 -2.00 15.02 -26.45
CA GLN A 86 -1.20 13.79 -26.56
C GLN A 86 -0.12 13.68 -25.48
N LYS A 87 0.45 14.80 -25.03
CA LYS A 87 1.43 14.84 -23.95
C LYS A 87 0.77 14.60 -22.57
N ILE A 88 -0.44 15.12 -22.36
CA ILE A 88 -1.14 15.08 -21.06
C ILE A 88 -1.98 13.81 -20.87
N LEU A 89 -2.57 13.27 -21.94
CA LEU A 89 -3.51 12.14 -21.86
C LEU A 89 -2.90 10.87 -21.23
N PRO A 90 -1.67 10.43 -21.60
CA PRO A 90 -1.03 9.30 -20.94
C PRO A 90 -0.77 9.54 -19.45
N GLN A 91 -0.45 10.78 -19.08
CA GLN A 91 -0.19 11.18 -17.69
C GLN A 91 -1.48 11.18 -16.86
N GLY A 92 -2.59 11.63 -17.44
CA GLY A 92 -3.92 11.55 -16.84
C GLY A 92 -4.38 10.10 -16.61
N ILE A 93 -4.19 9.23 -17.62
CA ILE A 93 -4.48 7.79 -17.49
C ILE A 93 -3.63 7.16 -16.38
N PHE A 94 -2.34 7.49 -16.32
CA PHE A 94 -1.45 7.01 -15.27
C PHE A 94 -1.92 7.41 -13.86
N LEU A 95 -2.31 8.68 -13.67
CA LEU A 95 -2.85 9.17 -12.40
C LEU A 95 -4.14 8.44 -12.00
N PHE A 96 -5.04 8.23 -12.96
CA PHE A 96 -6.28 7.50 -12.74
C PHE A 96 -6.02 6.03 -12.34
N LEU A 97 -5.08 5.36 -13.01
CA LEU A 97 -4.66 4.00 -12.67
C LEU A 97 -4.01 3.95 -11.28
N CYS A 98 -3.16 4.92 -10.91
CA CYS A 98 -2.59 5.00 -9.57
C CYS A 98 -3.66 5.14 -8.47
N GLN A 99 -4.74 5.87 -8.75
CA GLN A 99 -5.87 5.96 -7.84
C GLN A 99 -6.64 4.64 -7.74
N LEU A 100 -6.93 3.98 -8.86
CA LEU A 100 -7.64 2.71 -8.89
C LEU A 100 -6.88 1.58 -8.18
N VAL A 101 -5.57 1.48 -8.40
CA VAL A 101 -4.71 0.47 -7.75
C VAL A 101 -4.79 0.58 -6.24
N GLY A 102 -4.74 1.80 -5.70
CA GLY A 102 -4.91 1.99 -4.25
C GLY A 102 -6.29 1.57 -3.75
N SER A 103 -7.36 1.89 -4.49
CA SER A 103 -8.72 1.51 -4.08
C SER A 103 -8.96 0.00 -4.18
N ALA A 104 -8.47 -0.66 -5.23
CA ALA A 104 -8.68 -2.07 -5.47
C ALA A 104 -7.83 -2.96 -4.53
N ILE A 105 -6.58 -2.57 -4.28
CA ILE A 105 -5.69 -3.31 -3.38
C ILE A 105 -6.15 -3.16 -1.93
N PHE A 106 -6.34 -1.94 -1.43
CA PHE A 106 -6.78 -1.74 -0.05
C PHE A 106 -8.25 -2.14 0.18
N GLY A 107 -9.11 -1.98 -0.84
CA GLY A 107 -10.50 -2.41 -0.78
C GLY A 107 -10.62 -3.93 -0.59
N ASN A 108 -9.91 -4.72 -1.39
CA ASN A 108 -9.91 -6.18 -1.23
C ASN A 108 -9.21 -6.62 0.06
N LEU A 109 -8.08 -6.01 0.43
CA LEU A 109 -7.38 -6.30 1.69
C LEU A 109 -8.28 -6.14 2.92
N ARG A 110 -9.16 -5.14 2.93
CA ARG A 110 -10.08 -4.88 4.05
C ARG A 110 -11.18 -5.93 4.19
N VAL A 111 -11.46 -6.69 3.14
CA VAL A 111 -12.48 -7.77 3.15
C VAL A 111 -11.89 -9.10 3.65
N TYR A 112 -10.58 -9.28 3.51
CA TYR A 112 -9.87 -10.50 3.93
C TYR A 112 -9.24 -10.42 5.34
N LEU A 113 -9.31 -9.26 5.99
CA LEU A 113 -8.87 -8.99 7.38
C LEU A 113 -10.10 -8.81 8.29
#